data_AF-A0A2G6DAU4-F1
#
_entry.id   AF-A0A2G6DAU4-F1
#
_cell.length_a   1.000
_cell.length_b   1.000
_cell.length_c   1.000
_cell.angle_alpha   90.00
_cell.angle_beta   90.00
_cell.angle_gamma   90.00
#
_symmetry.space_group_name_H-M   'P 1'
#
loop_
_entity.id
_entity.type
_entity.pdbx_description
1 polymer ?
#
loop_
_entity_poly.entity_id
_entity_poly.type
_entity_poly.pdbx_seq_one_letter_code
_entity_poly.pdbx_strand_id
1 'polypeptide(L)'
;MVYISPDEGSAHSILLCLMSADFVNSDFCHRELSAALKNHQQGKQRVIPVQWRNCNWDNLPIAALQGLVSTPIRSLPEHERDDAWTQAAKKLDPIIEEMRAVVMKKWH
;
A
#
# COMPACT_ATOMS: atom_id res chain seq x y z
N MET A 1 -2.35 -1.94 8.91
CA MET A 1 -2.26 -0.94 7.82
C MET A 1 -1.25 0.11 8.23
N VAL A 2 -0.60 0.77 7.28
CA VAL A 2 0.30 1.91 7.56
C VAL A 2 -0.09 3.05 6.63
N TYR A 3 -0.23 4.26 7.19
CA TYR A 3 -0.50 5.48 6.43
C TYR A 3 0.79 6.27 6.27
N ILE A 4 1.07 6.74 5.06
CA ILE A 4 2.24 7.59 4.77
C ILE A 4 1.74 8.90 4.16
N SER A 5 2.22 10.00 4.71
CA SER A 5 2.01 11.35 4.19
C SER A 5 3.31 11.88 3.55
N PRO A 6 3.28 12.43 2.33
CA PRO A 6 4.46 12.96 1.64
C PRO A 6 4.91 14.31 2.22
N ASP A 7 4.02 15.02 2.92
CA ASP A 7 4.27 16.28 3.62
C ASP A 7 3.54 16.33 4.99
N GLU A 8 3.96 17.27 5.85
CA GLU A 8 3.28 17.58 7.11
C GLU A 8 2.02 18.41 6.84
N GLY A 9 0.84 17.83 7.08
CA GLY A 9 -0.45 18.53 7.00
C GLY A 9 -1.39 18.12 5.88
N SER A 10 -0.97 17.29 4.90
CA SER A 10 -1.90 16.73 3.91
C SER A 10 -2.69 15.52 4.43
N ALA A 11 -3.87 15.30 3.82
CA ALA A 11 -4.60 14.05 3.99
C ALA A 11 -3.73 12.87 3.52
N HIS A 12 -3.79 11.73 4.23
CA HIS A 12 -2.97 10.56 3.96
C HIS A 12 -2.91 10.21 2.47
N SER A 13 -1.74 10.35 1.86
CA SER A 13 -1.58 10.19 0.43
C SER A 13 -1.30 8.74 0.04
N ILE A 14 -0.73 7.92 0.93
CA ILE A 14 -0.46 6.50 0.67
C ILE A 14 -1.02 5.63 1.81
N LEU A 15 -1.75 4.57 1.45
CA LEU A 15 -2.22 3.51 2.33
C LEU A 15 -1.53 2.19 1.95
N LEU A 16 -0.75 1.65 2.89
CA LEU A 16 -0.15 0.32 2.78
C LEU A 16 -1.04 -0.74 3.45
N CYS A 17 -1.51 -1.68 2.64
CA CYS A 17 -2.32 -2.81 3.07
C CYS A 17 -1.43 -4.04 3.24
N LEU A 18 -1.06 -4.36 4.48
CA LEU A 18 -0.30 -5.56 4.81
C LEU A 18 -1.22 -6.79 4.72
N MET A 19 -1.20 -7.46 3.57
CA MET A 19 -2.11 -8.56 3.27
C MET A 19 -1.81 -9.77 4.15
N SER A 20 -2.83 -10.23 4.87
CA SER A 20 -2.84 -11.44 5.68
C SER A 20 -4.27 -11.97 5.79
N ALA A 21 -4.46 -13.20 6.25
CA ALA A 21 -5.80 -13.73 6.52
C ALA A 21 -6.57 -12.85 7.51
N ASP A 22 -5.88 -12.36 8.56
CA ASP A 22 -6.46 -11.44 9.55
C ASP A 22 -6.90 -10.11 8.91
N PHE A 23 -6.13 -9.59 7.94
CA PHE A 23 -6.51 -8.38 7.22
C PHE A 23 -7.75 -8.60 6.34
N VAL A 24 -7.77 -9.69 5.57
CA VAL A 24 -8.89 -10.05 4.68
C VAL A 24 -10.18 -10.29 5.47
N ASN A 25 -10.09 -10.93 6.63
CA ASN A 25 -11.24 -11.26 7.47
C ASN A 25 -11.66 -10.14 8.42
N SER A 26 -10.97 -8.99 8.41
CA SER A 26 -11.32 -7.87 9.28
C SER A 26 -12.48 -7.06 8.72
N ASP A 27 -13.38 -6.58 9.58
CA ASP A 27 -14.48 -5.65 9.22
C ASP A 27 -13.98 -4.36 8.52
N PHE A 28 -12.71 -4.02 8.73
CA PHE A 28 -12.01 -2.94 8.05
C PHE A 28 -11.96 -3.13 6.52
N CYS A 29 -11.82 -4.37 6.03
CA CYS A 29 -11.70 -4.68 4.60
C CYS A 29 -12.93 -4.25 3.79
N HIS A 30 -14.11 -4.12 4.40
CA HIS A 30 -15.34 -3.82 3.66
C HIS A 30 -15.63 -2.32 3.53
N ARG A 31 -15.46 -1.53 4.59
CA ARG A 31 -15.84 -0.10 4.58
C ARG A 31 -14.70 0.84 4.23
N GLU A 32 -13.58 0.73 4.93
CA GLU A 32 -12.48 1.68 4.80
C GLU A 32 -11.68 1.45 3.52
N LEU A 33 -11.46 0.19 3.15
CA LEU A 33 -10.77 -0.16 1.91
C LEU A 33 -11.57 0.29 0.67
N SER A 34 -12.89 0.17 0.68
CA SER A 34 -13.73 0.64 -0.44
C SER A 34 -13.60 2.14 -0.66
N ALA A 35 -13.60 2.94 0.42
CA ALA A 35 -13.39 4.38 0.34
C ALA A 35 -11.97 4.73 -0.14
N ALA A 36 -10.96 4.04 0.39
CA ALA A 36 -9.57 4.23 -0.02
C ALA A 36 -9.34 3.87 -1.49
N LEU A 37 -9.94 2.78 -1.99
CA LEU A 37 -9.88 2.39 -3.40
C LEU A 37 -10.58 3.39 -4.32
N LYS A 38 -11.70 3.99 -3.87
CA LYS A 38 -12.34 5.09 -4.60
C LYS A 38 -11.42 6.32 -4.69
N ASN A 39 -10.78 6.69 -3.58
CA ASN A 39 -9.80 7.78 -3.58
C ASN A 39 -8.58 7.45 -4.46
N HIS A 40 -8.20 6.17 -4.52
CA HIS A 40 -7.14 5.69 -5.39
C HIS A 40 -7.43 5.91 -6.87
N GLN A 41 -8.63 5.51 -7.31
CA GLN A 41 -9.08 5.74 -8.68
C GLN A 41 -9.18 7.22 -9.03
N GLN A 42 -9.49 8.08 -8.04
CA GLN A 42 -9.55 9.53 -8.22
C GLN A 42 -8.19 10.22 -8.15
N GLY A 43 -7.09 9.48 -7.94
CA GLY A 43 -5.74 10.05 -7.78
C GLY A 43 -5.57 10.88 -6.50
N LYS A 44 -6.47 10.76 -5.53
CA LYS A 44 -6.42 11.48 -4.25
C LYS A 44 -5.61 10.74 -3.19
N GLN A 45 -5.42 9.44 -3.37
CA GLN A 45 -4.70 8.55 -2.47
C GLN A 45 -4.03 7.45 -3.30
N ARG A 46 -2.99 6.81 -2.80
CA ARG A 46 -2.40 5.60 -3.38
C ARG A 46 -2.64 4.44 -2.42
N VAL A 47 -3.37 3.43 -2.86
CA VAL A 47 -3.52 2.17 -2.11
C VAL A 47 -2.52 1.19 -2.68
N ILE A 48 -1.72 0.58 -1.81
CA ILE A 48 -0.64 -0.32 -2.22
C ILE A 48 -0.73 -1.60 -1.39
N PRO A 49 -1.04 -2.75 -1.99
CA PRO A 49 -0.98 -4.03 -1.31
C PRO A 49 0.47 -4.45 -1.09
N VAL A 50 0.75 -4.97 0.10
CA VAL A 50 2.02 -5.62 0.44
C VAL A 50 1.70 -7.02 0.91
N GLN A 51 2.12 -8.03 0.15
CA GLN A 51 1.92 -9.42 0.56
C GLN A 51 2.79 -9.70 1.79
N TRP A 52 2.18 -9.60 2.97
CA TRP A 52 2.89 -9.80 4.24
C TRP A 52 2.89 -11.29 4.62
N ARG A 53 1.73 -11.95 4.52
CA ARG A 53 1.53 -13.39 4.75
C ARG A 53 0.79 -13.99 3.56
N ASN A 54 0.95 -15.31 3.37
CA ASN A 54 0.08 -16.06 2.46
C ASN A 54 -1.38 -15.87 2.89
N CYS A 55 -2.23 -15.40 1.99
CA CYS A 55 -3.68 -15.35 2.17
C CYS A 55 -4.38 -15.37 0.81
N ASN A 56 -5.65 -15.78 0.81
CA ASN A 56 -6.50 -15.71 -0.37
C ASN A 56 -7.07 -14.30 -0.49
N TRP A 57 -6.45 -13.46 -1.31
CA TRP A 57 -6.86 -12.07 -1.53
C TRP A 57 -7.17 -11.76 -3.00
N ASP A 58 -7.03 -12.75 -3.90
CA ASP A 58 -7.14 -12.57 -5.35
C ASP A 58 -8.53 -12.09 -5.80
N ASN A 59 -9.57 -12.40 -5.02
CA ASN A 59 -10.94 -11.97 -5.29
C ASN A 59 -11.28 -10.60 -4.72
N LEU A 60 -10.36 -9.95 -3.99
CA LEU A 60 -10.60 -8.61 -3.46
C LEU A 60 -10.29 -7.55 -4.52
N PRO A 61 -11.03 -6.42 -4.55
CA PRO A 61 -10.76 -5.34 -5.51
C PRO A 61 -9.33 -4.78 -5.47
N ILE A 62 -8.66 -4.88 -4.31
CA ILE A 62 -7.26 -4.47 -4.14
C ILE A 62 -6.27 -5.36 -4.93
N ALA A 63 -6.66 -6.57 -5.34
CA ALA A 63 -5.84 -7.50 -6.14
C ALA A 63 -5.50 -6.99 -7.54
N ALA A 64 -6.29 -6.04 -8.07
CA ALA A 64 -5.98 -5.38 -9.33
C ALA A 64 -4.83 -4.36 -9.23
N LEU A 65 -4.37 -4.02 -8.02
CA LEU A 65 -3.31 -3.03 -7.81
C LEU A 65 -1.92 -3.66 -7.78
N GLN A 66 -0.94 -2.93 -8.28
CA GLN A 66 0.47 -3.34 -8.23
C GLN A 66 0.95 -3.44 -6.78
N GLY A 67 1.42 -4.61 -6.37
CA GLY A 67 2.04 -4.82 -5.06
C GLY A 67 3.54 -4.47 -5.03
N LEU A 68 4.08 -4.28 -3.82
CA LEU A 68 5.52 -3.99 -3.64
C LEU A 68 6.43 -5.22 -3.72
N VAL A 69 5.90 -6.39 -3.38
CA VAL A 69 6.66 -7.64 -3.29
C VAL A 69 6.01 -8.71 -4.14
N SER A 70 6.81 -9.57 -4.76
CA SER A 70 6.36 -10.71 -5.56
C SER A 70 6.10 -11.97 -4.72
N THR A 71 6.69 -12.03 -3.53
CA THR A 71 6.59 -13.16 -2.62
C THR A 71 6.17 -12.65 -1.24
N PRO A 72 5.25 -13.35 -0.55
CA PRO A 72 4.85 -12.94 0.79
C PRO A 72 6.03 -12.93 1.76
N ILE A 73 6.27 -11.79 2.42
CA ILE A 73 7.50 -11.57 3.21
C ILE A 73 7.65 -12.59 4.34
N ARG A 74 6.56 -12.99 5.01
CA ARG A 74 6.60 -14.01 6.07
C ARG A 74 6.94 -15.42 5.58
N SER A 75 6.82 -15.67 4.28
CA SER A 75 7.18 -16.95 3.67
C SER A 75 8.69 -17.06 3.40
N LEU A 76 9.44 -15.96 3.48
CA LEU A 76 10.90 -15.96 3.33
C LEU A 76 11.63 -16.44 4.60
N PRO A 77 12.84 -16.99 4.46
CA PRO A 77 13.76 -17.21 5.58
C PRO A 77 13.95 -15.93 6.40
N GLU A 78 14.10 -16.06 7.72
CA GLU A 78 14.12 -14.90 8.62
C GLU A 78 15.21 -13.87 8.26
N HIS A 79 16.40 -14.34 7.89
CA HIS A 79 17.52 -13.50 7.49
C HIS A 79 17.30 -12.74 6.17
N GLU A 80 16.32 -13.15 5.34
CA GLU A 80 15.99 -12.48 4.08
C GLU A 80 14.84 -11.47 4.23
N ARG A 81 14.12 -11.49 5.36
CA ARG A 81 12.92 -10.66 5.55
C ARG A 81 13.27 -9.17 5.62
N ASP A 82 14.38 -8.82 6.25
CA ASP A 82 14.83 -7.43 6.35
C ASP A 82 15.23 -6.88 4.99
N ASP A 83 15.86 -7.69 4.14
CA ASP A 83 16.17 -7.33 2.75
C ASP A 83 14.90 -7.16 1.92
N ALA A 84 13.90 -8.03 2.11
CA ALA A 84 12.61 -7.91 1.43
C ALA A 84 11.86 -6.63 1.85
N TRP A 85 11.88 -6.28 3.13
CA TRP A 85 11.34 -5.01 3.61
C TRP A 85 12.11 -3.81 3.06
N THR A 86 13.45 -3.89 3.02
CA THR A 86 14.30 -2.85 2.43
C THR A 86 13.97 -2.63 0.95
N GLN A 87 13.78 -3.71 0.19
CA GLN A 87 13.37 -3.63 -1.21
C GLN A 87 11.95 -3.06 -1.36
N ALA A 88 11.02 -3.44 -0.50
CA ALA A 88 9.67 -2.88 -0.50
C ALA A 88 9.69 -1.36 -0.21
N ALA A 89 10.50 -0.93 0.76
CA ALA A 89 10.67 0.48 1.09
C ALA A 89 11.27 1.27 -0.09
N LYS A 90 12.34 0.77 -0.72
CA LYS A 90 12.95 1.41 -1.91
C LYS A 90 11.99 1.56 -3.09
N LYS A 91 11.03 0.63 -3.24
CA LYS A 91 9.98 0.74 -4.28
C LYS A 91 8.95 1.83 -3.98
N LEU A 92 8.86 2.32 -2.74
CA LEU A 92 8.00 3.45 -2.40
C LEU A 92 8.61 4.78 -2.82
N ASP A 93 9.94 4.91 -2.85
CA ASP A 93 10.63 6.16 -3.20
C ASP A 93 10.10 6.80 -4.50
N PRO A 94 10.04 6.11 -5.66
CA PRO A 94 9.51 6.72 -6.88
C PRO A 94 8.02 7.09 -6.78
N ILE A 95 7.24 6.35 -5.99
CA ILE A 95 5.81 6.64 -5.78
C ILE A 95 5.65 7.91 -4.95
N ILE A 96 6.45 8.06 -3.89
CA ILE A 96 6.45 9.25 -3.04
C ILE A 96 6.86 10.49 -3.85
N GLU A 97 7.88 10.38 -4.70
CA GLU A 97 8.32 11.49 -5.55
C GLU A 97 7.28 11.88 -6.61
N GLU A 98 6.61 10.90 -7.24
CA GLU A 98 5.45 11.16 -8.12
C GLU A 98 4.37 11.97 -7.39
N MET A 99 4.01 11.56 -6.18
CA MET A 99 2.96 12.24 -5.40
C MET A 99 3.38 13.66 -4.99
N ARG A 100 4.63 13.86 -4.56
CA ARG A 100 5.16 15.20 -4.24
C ARG A 100 5.11 16.13 -5.44
N ALA A 101 5.47 15.65 -6.63
CA ALA A 101 5.41 16.44 -7.85
C ALA A 101 3.97 16.85 -8.21
N VAL A 102 2.99 15.97 -8.01
CA VAL A 102 1.56 16.27 -8.21
C VAL A 102 1.06 17.33 -7.23
N VAL A 103 1.45 17.22 -5.96
CA VAL A 103 1.09 18.23 -4.94
C VAL A 103 1.67 19.59 -5.33
N MET A 104 2.96 19.68 -5.63
CA MET A 104 3.60 20.96 -5.99
C MET A 104 3.00 21.63 -7.24
N LYS A 105 2.54 20.85 -8.23
CA LYS A 105 1.87 21.38 -9.43
C LYS A 105 0.47 21.94 -9.16
N LYS A 106 -0.22 21.53 -8.09
CA LYS A 106 -1.56 22.06 -7.76
C LYS A 106 -1.52 23.50 -7.22
N TRP A 107 -0.35 23.99 -6.82
CA TRP A 107 -0.16 25.31 -6.22
C TRP A 107 0.52 26.32 -7.15
N HIS A 108 0.75 25.94 -8.42
CA HIS A 108 1.21 26.81 -9.51
C HIS A 108 0.10 26.91 -10.56
#